data_AF-A0A8I0LAP6-F1
#
_entry.id   AF-A0A8I0LAP6-F1
#
_cell.length_a   1.000
_cell.length_b   1.000
_cell.length_c   1.000
_cell.angle_alpha   90.00
_cell.angle_beta   90.00
_cell.angle_gamma   90.00
#
_symmetry.space_group_name_H-M   'P 1'
#
loop_
_entity.id
_entity.type
_entity.pdbx_description
1 polymer ?
#
loop_
_entity_poly.entity_id
_entity_poly.type
_entity_poly.pdbx_seq_one_letter_code
_entity_poly.pdbx_strand_id
1 'polypeptide(L)' 'MNNRVHQGHLARKRFGQNFLNDQFVIDSIVSAINPQKGQAMVEIGPGLAALTEPVGERLD' A
#
# COMPACT_ATOMS: atom_id res chain seq x y z
N MET A 1 -24.41 -1.78 12.11
CA MET A 1 -23.85 -0.60 11.38
C MET A 1 -22.94 -1.13 10.30
N ASN A 2 -23.12 -0.72 9.04
CA ASN A 2 -22.32 -1.24 7.92
C ASN A 2 -20.87 -0.75 8.06
N ASN A 3 -19.99 -1.60 8.59
CA ASN A 3 -18.55 -1.36 8.78
C ASN A 3 -17.80 -1.41 7.44
N ARG A 4 -18.21 -0.57 6.48
CA ARG A 4 -17.62 -0.51 5.12
C ARG A 4 -16.57 0.60 4.99
N VAL A 5 -16.40 1.40 6.04
CA VAL A 5 -15.44 2.49 6.10
C VAL A 5 -14.24 2.00 6.91
N HIS A 6 -13.08 1.88 6.26
CA HIS A 6 -11.81 1.52 6.88
C HIS A 6 -10.88 2.73 6.83
N GLN A 7 -10.40 3.20 7.99
CA GLN A 7 -9.57 4.41 8.11
C GLN A 7 -10.16 5.64 7.38
N GLY A 8 -11.48 5.83 7.44
CA GLY A 8 -12.17 6.93 6.74
C GLY A 8 -12.45 6.68 5.25
N HIS A 9 -11.96 5.59 4.67
CA HIS A 9 -12.20 5.22 3.28
C HIS A 9 -13.28 4.15 3.12
N LEU A 10 -14.25 4.44 2.27
CA LEU A 10 -15.22 3.45 1.80
C LEU A 10 -14.64 2.73 0.57
N ALA A 11 -14.28 1.45 0.73
CA ALA A 11 -13.80 0.64 -0.38
C ALA A 11 -14.90 0.48 -1.45
N ARG A 12 -14.59 0.82 -2.71
CA ARG A 12 -15.53 0.71 -3.83
C ARG A 12 -15.18 -0.51 -4.69
N LYS A 13 -15.99 -1.58 -4.57
CA LYS A 13 -15.78 -2.84 -5.30
C LYS A 13 -15.59 -2.67 -6.81
N ARG A 14 -16.33 -1.74 -7.44
CA ARG A 14 -16.22 -1.46 -8.88
C ARG A 14 -14.85 -0.92 -9.34
N PHE A 15 -14.03 -0.46 -8.39
CA PHE A 15 -12.67 0.01 -8.63
C PHE A 15 -11.62 -1.00 -8.18
N GLY A 16 -12.02 -2.22 -7.81
CA GLY A 16 -11.09 -3.26 -7.37
C GLY A 16 -10.32 -2.93 -6.08
N GLN A 17 -10.79 -1.97 -5.29
CA GLN A 17 -10.12 -1.55 -4.05
C GLN A 17 -10.18 -2.68 -3.01
N ASN A 18 -9.03 -3.30 -2.78
CA ASN A 18 -8.76 -4.20 -1.66
C ASN A 18 -7.55 -3.62 -0.93
N PHE A 19 -7.70 -3.27 0.34
CA PHE A 19 -6.62 -2.65 1.10
C PHE A 19 -5.84 -3.70 1.87
N LEU A 20 -4.50 -3.66 1.76
CA LEU A 20 -3.61 -4.46 2.58
C LEU A 20 -3.71 -4.01 4.04
N ASN A 21 -3.75 -4.96 4.97
CA ASN A 21 -3.82 -4.69 6.40
C ASN A 21 -2.91 -5.59 7.25
N ASP A 22 -2.24 -6.56 6.62
CA ASP A 22 -1.34 -7.50 7.28
C ASP A 22 0.10 -7.01 7.09
N GLN A 23 0.76 -6.69 8.21
CA GLN A 23 2.11 -6.13 8.19
C GLN A 23 3.14 -7.12 7.65
N PHE A 24 3.00 -8.42 7.92
CA PHE A 24 3.95 -9.43 7.43
C PHE A 24 3.89 -9.54 5.90
N VAL A 25 2.68 -9.47 5.32
CA VAL A 25 2.49 -9.46 3.87
C VAL A 25 3.06 -8.18 3.26
N ILE A 26 2.81 -7.02 3.88
CA ILE A 26 3.36 -5.73 3.45
C ILE A 26 4.90 -5.80 3.44
N ASP A 27 5.53 -6.21 4.54
CA ASP A 27 6.99 -6.30 4.65
C ASP A 27 7.58 -7.28 3.62
N SER A 28 6.89 -8.39 3.37
CA SER A 28 7.29 -9.39 2.37
C SER A 28 7.24 -8.81 0.95
N ILE A 29 6.20 -8.03 0.62
CA ILE A 29 6.08 -7.34 -0.68
C ILE A 29 7.21 -6.31 -0.83
N VAL A 30 7.44 -5.46 0.18
CA VAL A 30 8.51 -4.44 0.14
C VAL A 30 9.88 -5.09 -0.01
N SER A 31 10.12 -6.20 0.70
CA SER A 31 11.34 -7.00 0.56
C SER A 31 11.51 -7.56 -0.87
N ALA A 32 10.44 -8.07 -1.47
CA ALA A 32 10.46 -8.61 -2.83
C ALA A 32 10.68 -7.53 -3.91
N ILE A 33 10.13 -6.32 -3.72
CA ILE A 33 10.40 -5.16 -4.58
C ILE A 33 11.88 -4.76 -4.48
N ASN A 34 12.46 -4.88 -3.28
CA ASN A 34 13.84 -4.51 -2.96
C ASN A 34 14.20 -3.08 -3.43
N PRO A 35 13.44 -2.05 -3.02
CA PRO A 35 13.69 -0.66 -3.43
C PRO A 35 15.09 -0.21 -3.00
N GLN A 36 15.79 0.48 -3.90
CA GLN A 36 17.13 1.02 -3.64
C GLN A 36 17.12 2.54 -3.66
N LYS A 37 17.93 3.13 -2.78
CA LYS A 37 18.09 4.58 -2.66
C LYS A 37 18.35 5.25 -4.01
N GLY A 38 17.61 6.31 -4.30
CA GLY A 38 17.72 7.09 -5.54
C GLY A 38 17.08 6.46 -6.78
N GLN A 39 16.41 5.30 -6.66
CA GLN A 39 15.60 4.77 -7.77
C GLN A 39 14.34 5.60 -7.97
N ALA A 40 14.01 5.88 -9.23
CA ALA A 40 12.69 6.37 -9.60
C ALA A 40 11.69 5.21 -9.64
N MET A 41 10.61 5.31 -8.86
CA MET A 41 9.57 4.27 -8.77
C MET A 41 8.18 4.87 -8.99
N VAL A 42 7.27 4.08 -9.56
CA VAL A 42 5.87 4.46 -9.76
C VAL A 42 4.99 3.44 -9.04
N GLU A 43 4.13 3.94 -8.14
CA GLU A 43 3.07 3.15 -7.51
C GLU A 43 1.74 3.42 -8.22
N ILE A 44 1.01 2.35 -8.56
CA ILE A 44 -0.31 2.44 -9.18
C ILE A 44 -1.36 1.97 -8.18
N GLY A 45 -2.26 2.88 -7.82
CA GLY A 45 -3.34 2.59 -6.87
C GLY A 45 -2.86 2.52 -5.42
N PRO A 46 -2.27 3.60 -4.86
CA PRO A 46 -1.70 3.58 -3.51
C PRO A 46 -2.75 3.31 -2.41
N GLY A 47 -4.03 3.58 -2.69
CA GLY A 47 -5.12 3.30 -1.75
C GLY A 47 -4.89 4.00 -0.42
N LEU A 48 -4.69 3.22 0.65
CA LEU A 48 -4.39 3.70 2.01
C LEU A 48 -2.89 3.86 2.28
N ALA A 49 -2.06 3.89 1.24
CA ALA A 49 -0.62 4.07 1.32
C ALA A 49 0.14 2.97 2.08
N ALA A 50 -0.45 1.77 2.19
CA ALA A 50 0.14 0.65 2.94
C ALA A 50 1.53 0.20 2.39
N LEU A 51 1.79 0.41 1.10
CA LEU A 51 3.10 0.19 0.49
C LEU A 51 3.88 1.48 0.26
N THR A 52 3.20 2.61 0.06
CA THR A 52 3.82 3.90 -0.26
C THR A 52 4.85 4.32 0.78
N GLU A 53 4.50 4.27 2.07
CA GLU A 53 5.39 4.66 3.17
C GLU A 53 6.63 3.75 3.27
N PRO A 54 6.51 2.43 3.46
CA PRO A 54 7.68 1.57 3.67
C PRO A 54 8.56 1.42 2.41
N VAL A 55 8.01 1.64 1.21
CA VAL A 55 8.82 1.73 -0.01
C VAL A 55 9.56 3.06 -0.06
N GLY A 56 8.87 4.18 0.18
CA GLY A 56 9.45 5.53 0.17
C GLY A 56 10.63 5.67 1.14
N GLU A 57 10.49 5.16 2.37
CA GLU A 57 11.55 5.15 3.38
C GLU A 57 12.87 4.49 2.92
N ARG A 58 12.82 3.58 1.94
CA ARG A 58 13.99 2.89 1.39
C ARG A 58 14.57 3.55 0.14
N LEU A 59 13.78 4.40 -0.52
CA LEU A 59 14.20 5.17 -1.69
C LEU A 59 14.94 6.46 -1.31
N ASP A 60 14.61 7.01 -0.14
CA ASP A 60 15.18 8.26 0.41
C ASP A 60 16.62 8.12 0.95
#